data_AF-A0A653DCG7-F1
#
_entry.id   AF-A0A653DCG7-F1
#
_cell.length_a   1.000
_cell.length_b   1.000
_cell.length_c   1.000
_cell.angle_alpha   90.00
_cell.angle_beta   90.00
_cell.angle_gamma   90.00
#
_symmetry.space_group_name_H-M   'P 1'
#
loop_
_entity.id
_entity.type
_entity.pdbx_description
1 polymer ?
#
loop_
_entity_poly.entity_id
_entity_poly.type
_entity_poly.pdbx_seq_one_letter_code
_entity_poly.pdbx_strand_id
1 'polypeptide(L)'
;MKHRNQQTKQIILLNCMLKVYHEEVTREINKANFVSIIADETTDVSSEFQLVIILRYISSCRPVERFCKFVNPSGHDAVSITNA
;
A
#
# COMPACT_ATOMS: atom_id res chain seq x y z
N MET A 1 -18.54 -27.54 3.43
CA MET A 1 -18.69 -26.43 4.41
C MET A 1 -17.41 -26.07 5.17
N LYS A 2 -16.47 -27.01 5.43
CA LYS A 2 -15.22 -26.72 6.19
C LYS A 2 -14.19 -25.81 5.47
N HIS A 3 -14.08 -25.83 4.14
CA HIS A 3 -13.09 -25.00 3.42
C HIS A 3 -13.44 -23.50 3.33
N ARG A 4 -14.72 -23.13 3.23
CA ARG A 4 -15.15 -21.72 3.21
C ARG A 4 -14.78 -20.99 4.51
N ASN A 5 -14.88 -21.66 5.65
CA ASN A 5 -14.57 -21.07 6.97
C ASN A 5 -13.08 -20.81 7.19
N GLN A 6 -12.18 -21.55 6.53
CA GLN A 6 -10.73 -21.34 6.64
C GLN A 6 -10.29 -20.10 5.86
N GLN A 7 -10.85 -19.91 4.66
CA GLN A 7 -10.61 -18.75 3.80
C GLN A 7 -11.05 -17.45 4.49
N THR A 8 -12.20 -17.44 5.16
CA THR A 8 -12.68 -16.27 5.91
C THR A 8 -11.77 -15.90 7.07
N LYS A 9 -11.21 -16.88 7.80
CA LYS A 9 -10.28 -16.62 8.91
C LYS A 9 -8.96 -16.02 8.45
N GLN A 10 -8.41 -16.49 7.32
CA GLN A 10 -7.19 -15.94 6.75
C GLN A 10 -7.36 -14.48 6.31
N ILE A 11 -8.50 -14.15 5.68
CA ILE A 11 -8.82 -12.76 5.29
C ILE A 11 -8.95 -11.85 6.51
N ILE A 12 -9.60 -12.31 7.59
CA ILE A 12 -9.72 -11.53 8.83
C ILE A 12 -8.35 -11.25 9.44
N LEU A 13 -7.49 -12.27 9.56
CA LEU A 13 -6.15 -12.09 10.13
C LEU A 13 -5.32 -11.13 9.29
N LEU A 14 -5.36 -11.26 7.97
CA LEU A 14 -4.65 -10.37 7.06
C LEU A 14 -5.13 -8.92 7.21
N ASN A 15 -6.44 -8.70 7.29
CA ASN A 15 -7.01 -7.36 7.51
C ASN A 15 -6.62 -6.79 8.88
N CYS A 16 -6.58 -7.62 9.92
CA CYS A 16 -6.11 -7.19 11.24
C CYS A 16 -4.62 -6.79 11.21
N MET A 17 -3.76 -7.58 10.57
CA MET A 17 -2.34 -7.27 10.41
C MET A 17 -2.16 -5.98 9.60
N LEU A 18 -2.90 -5.83 8.50
CA LEU A 18 -2.84 -4.65 7.65
C LEU A 18 -3.27 -3.39 8.41
N LYS A 19 -4.32 -3.48 9.24
CA LYS A 19 -4.75 -2.38 10.11
C LYS A 19 -3.65 -1.96 11.08
N VAL A 20 -3.08 -2.91 11.83
CA VAL A 20 -2.00 -2.63 12.79
C VAL A 20 -0.77 -2.03 12.08
N TYR A 21 -0.43 -2.56 10.90
CA TYR A 21 0.64 -2.02 10.07
C TYR A 21 0.37 -0.56 9.67
N HIS A 22 -0.83 -0.24 9.19
CA HIS A 22 -1.19 1.13 8.81
C HIS A 22 -1.19 2.11 9.98
N GLU A 23 -1.66 1.68 11.16
CA GLU A 23 -1.61 2.49 12.38
C GLU A 23 -0.16 2.85 12.72
N GLU A 24 0.75 1.88 12.62
CA GLU A 24 2.17 2.10 12.91
C GLU A 24 2.85 2.99 11.88
N VAL A 25 2.63 2.76 10.58
CA VAL A 25 3.16 3.61 9.52
C VAL A 25 2.64 5.04 9.64
N THR A 26 1.35 5.22 9.96
CA THR A 26 0.76 6.54 10.19
C THR A 26 1.43 7.26 11.36
N ARG A 27 1.67 6.54 12.46
CA ARG A 27 2.39 7.07 13.63
C ARG A 27 3.82 7.48 13.30
N GLU A 28 4.54 6.71 12.48
CA GLU A 28 5.90 7.03 12.04
C GLU A 28 5.92 8.27 11.13
N ILE A 29 5.01 8.35 10.16
CA ILE A 29 4.91 9.48 9.22
C ILE A 29 4.54 10.78 9.92
N ASN A 30 3.59 10.74 10.86
CA ASN A 30 3.19 11.91 11.64
C ASN A 30 4.32 12.51 12.49
N LYS A 31 5.39 11.74 12.73
CA LYS A 31 6.59 12.22 13.44
C LYS A 31 7.70 12.67 12.49
N ALA A 32 7.61 12.35 11.20
CA ALA A 32 8.63 12.68 10.24
C ALA A 32 8.48 14.13 9.77
N ASN A 33 9.60 14.85 9.69
CA ASN A 33 9.61 16.23 9.17
C ASN A 33 9.49 16.29 7.64
N PHE A 34 9.88 15.21 6.96
CA PHE A 34 9.91 15.12 5.51
C PHE A 34 9.33 13.80 5.05
N VAL A 35 8.39 13.90 4.11
CA VAL A 35 7.66 12.75 3.54
C VAL A 35 7.61 12.94 2.03
N SER A 36 7.73 11.84 1.31
CA SER A 36 7.61 11.74 -0.14
C SER A 36 6.79 10.50 -0.49
N ILE A 37 6.18 10.54 -1.66
CA ILE A 37 5.42 9.42 -2.23
C ILE A 37 6.19 8.96 -3.47
N ILE A 38 6.36 7.65 -3.60
CA ILE A 38 6.84 7.00 -4.82
C ILE A 38 5.64 6.24 -5.38
N ALA A 39 5.30 6.54 -6.63
CA ALA A 39 4.34 5.79 -7.41
C ALA A 39 5.11 5.14 -8.55
N ASP A 40 5.07 3.82 -8.63
CA ASP A 40 5.75 3.06 -9.68
C ASP A 40 4.76 2.12 -10.37
N GLU A 41 4.96 1.92 -11.66
CA GLU A 41 4.18 0.96 -12.42
C GLU A 41 4.65 -0.45 -12.09
N THR A 42 3.70 -1.31 -11.71
CA THR A 42 3.94 -2.72 -11.49
C THR A 42 2.91 -3.50 -12.29
N THR A 43 3.35 -4.52 -13.01
CA THR A 43 2.44 -5.47 -13.66
C THR A 43 2.08 -6.56 -12.67
N ASP A 44 0.79 -6.84 -12.50
CA ASP A 44 0.37 -8.01 -11.74
C ASP A 44 0.63 -9.32 -12.51
N VAL A 45 0.29 -10.48 -11.92
CA VAL A 45 0.49 -11.78 -12.58
C VAL A 45 -0.33 -11.96 -13.87
N SER A 46 -1.36 -11.15 -14.07
CA SER A 46 -2.16 -11.07 -15.30
C SER A 46 -1.64 -10.03 -16.29
N SER A 47 -0.54 -9.34 -15.98
CA SER A 47 -0.01 -8.21 -16.76
C SER A 47 -0.95 -7.01 -16.84
N GLU A 48 -1.86 -6.89 -15.87
CA GLU A 48 -2.74 -5.72 -15.77
C GLU A 48 -1.96 -4.53 -15.18
N PHE A 49 -2.30 -3.34 -15.68
CA PHE A 49 -1.70 -2.10 -15.22
C PHE A 49 -2.09 -1.80 -13.77
N GLN A 50 -1.09 -1.67 -12.91
CA GLN A 50 -1.25 -1.35 -11.50
C GLN A 50 -0.13 -0.39 -11.06
N LEU A 51 -0.45 0.47 -10.11
CA LEU A 51 0.51 1.32 -9.44
C LEU A 51 0.77 0.80 -8.03
N VAL A 52 2.04 0.68 -7.66
CA VAL A 52 2.45 0.52 -6.27
C VAL A 52 2.76 1.88 -5.67
N ILE A 53 2.14 2.18 -4.53
CA ILE A 53 2.40 3.40 -3.77
C ILE A 53 3.29 3.06 -2.59
N ILE A 54 4.46 3.70 -2.52
CA ILE A 54 5.41 3.60 -1.42
C ILE A 54 5.53 4.97 -0.74
N LEU A 55 5.41 4.96 0.59
CA LEU A 55 5.68 6.12 1.43
C LEU A 55 7.16 6.11 1.80
N ARG A 56 7.86 7.20 1.54
CA ARG A 56 9.26 7.39 1.94
C ARG A 56 9.38 8.61 2.85
N TYR A 57 9.93 8.42 4.04
CA TYR A 57 10.13 9.48 5.03
C TYR A 57 11.49 9.33 5.73
N ILE A 58 11.95 10.41 6.38
CA ILE A 58 13.19 10.38 7.15
C ILE A 58 12.88 10.01 8.60
N SER A 59 13.49 8.92 9.08
CA SER A 59 13.49 8.51 10.47
C SER A 59 14.92 8.21 10.92
N SER A 60 15.32 8.72 12.08
CA SER A 60 16.69 8.56 12.60
C SER A 60 17.79 8.86 11.57
N CYS A 61 17.61 9.97 10.83
CA CYS A 61 18.51 10.45 9.77
C CYS A 61 18.70 9.47 8.60
N ARG A 62 17.76 8.54 8.37
CA ARG A 62 17.79 7.59 7.25
C ARG A 62 16.44 7.58 6.52
N PRO A 63 16.44 7.36 5.19
CA PRO A 63 15.20 7.12 4.47
C PRO A 63 14.63 5.77 4.90
N VAL A 64 13.33 5.77 5.20
CA VAL A 64 12.53 4.59 5.48
C VAL A 64 11.45 4.52 4.43
N GLU A 65 11.28 3.33 3.85
CA GLU A 65 10.24 3.03 2.87
C GLU A 65 9.20 2.08 3.44
N ARG A 66 7.94 2.36 3.13
CA ARG A 66 6.78 1.58 3.56
C ARG A 66 5.82 1.41 2.42
N PHE A 67 5.38 0.17 2.20
CA PHE A 67 4.25 -0.11 1.32
C PHE A 67 3.01 0.63 1.82
N CYS A 68 2.31 1.32 0.92
CA CYS A 68 1.04 1.96 1.23
C CYS A 68 -0.12 1.11 0.69
N LYS A 69 -0.24 1.01 -0.62
CA LYS A 69 -1.30 0.25 -1.29
C LYS A 69 -0.93 0.00 -2.74
N PHE A 70 -1.66 -0.94 -3.33
CA PHE A 70 -1.83 -1.00 -4.77
C PHE A 70 -3.01 -0.12 -5.20
N VAL A 71 -2.90 0.46 -6.39
CA VAL A 71 -3.92 1.28 -7.01
C VAL A 71 -4.06 0.80 -8.45
N ASN A 72 -5.30 0.68 -8.94
CA ASN A 72 -5.59 0.21 -10.30
C ASN A 72 -6.25 1.36 -11.07
N PRO A 73 -5.48 2.24 -11.72
CA PRO A 73 -6.08 3.31 -12.51
C PRO A 73 -6.76 2.75 -13.76
N SER A 74 -7.76 3.47 -14.27
CA SER A 74 -8.48 3.09 -15.48
C SER A 74 -7.65 3.25 -16.77
N GLY A 75 -6.47 3.86 -16.68
CA GLY A 75 -5.62 4.22 -17.81
C GLY A 75 -4.29 4.83 -17.35
N HIS A 76 -3.38 5.06 -18.30
CA HIS A 76 -2.02 5.54 -18.03
C HIS A 76 -1.89 7.07 -18.09
N ASP A 77 -2.97 7.79 -18.38
CA ASP A 77 -2.95 9.25 -18.41
C ASP A 77 -3.06 9.86 -17.01
N ALA A 78 -2.70 11.14 -16.91
CA ALA A 78 -2.68 11.85 -15.64
C ALA A 78 -4.06 11.91 -14.95
N VAL A 79 -5.15 11.91 -15.72
CA VAL A 79 -6.52 11.97 -15.19
C VAL A 79 -6.90 10.63 -14.57
N SER A 80 -6.63 9.53 -15.27
CA SER A 80 -6.84 8.18 -14.75
C SER A 80 -6.04 7.92 -13.49
N ILE A 81 -4.76 8.30 -13.45
CA ILE A 81 -3.88 8.10 -12.29
C ILE A 81 -4.33 8.93 -11.08
N THR A 82 -4.77 10.17 -11.30
CA THR A 82 -5.22 11.05 -10.20
C THR A 82 -6.53 10.57 -9.57
N ASN A 83 -7.40 9.92 -10.35
CA ASN A 83 -8.73 9.49 -9.92
C ASN A 83 -8.79 8.05 -9.38
N ALA A 84 -7.64 7.38 -9.24
CA ALA A 84 -7.54 5.97 -8.84
C ALA A 84 -7.42 5.77 -7.32
#